data_AF-A0A844EHC7-F1
#
_entry.id   AF-A0A844EHC7-F1
#
_cell.length_a   1.000
_cell.length_b   1.000
_cell.length_c   1.000
_cell.angle_alpha   90.00
_cell.angle_beta   90.00
_cell.angle_gamma   90.00
#
_symmetry.space_group_name_H-M   'P 1'
#
loop_
_entity.id
_entity.type
_entity.pdbx_description
1 polymer ?
#
loop_
_entity_poly.entity_id
_entity_poly.type
_entity_poly.pdbx_seq_one_letter_code
_entity_poly.pdbx_strand_id
1 'polypeptide(L)' 'MRTHHISLLARDAQRNIDFYTRGLGMRLVKNSVNQENIRIRHLFYGDYLG' A
#
# COMPACT_ATOMS: atom_id res chain seq x y z
N MET A 1 -22.50 4.30 -2.11
CA MET A 1 -21.20 3.80 -2.60
C MET A 1 -20.19 4.01 -1.48
N ARG A 2 -19.49 2.98 -1.02
CA ARG A 2 -18.40 3.12 -0.03
C ARG A 2 -17.07 3.32 -0.77
N THR A 3 -16.13 4.01 -0.14
CA THR A 3 -14.75 4.12 -0.64
C THR A 3 -14.17 2.73 -0.84
N HIS A 4 -13.66 2.44 -2.04
CA HIS A 4 -13.08 1.15 -2.36
C HIS A 4 -11.56 1.11 -2.04
N HIS A 5 -10.82 2.15 -2.43
CA HIS A 5 -9.45 2.41 -1.97
C HIS A 5 -9.08 3.86 -2.27
N ILE A 6 -7.93 4.31 -1.74
CA ILE A 6 -7.30 5.60 -2.04
C ILE A 6 -5.84 5.30 -2.42
N SER A 7 -5.35 5.94 -3.49
CA SER A 7 -3.96 5.79 -3.96
C SER A 7 -3.16 7.07 -3.68
N LEU A 8 -1.91 6.90 -3.26
CA LEU A 8 -1.00 7.97 -2.85
C LEU A 8 0.39 7.73 -3.44
N LEU A 9 1.16 8.81 -3.66
CA LEU A 9 2.57 8.71 -4.04
C LEU A 9 3.46 8.81 -2.80
N ALA A 10 4.43 7.90 -2.70
CA ALA A 10 5.42 7.86 -1.63
C ALA A 10 6.83 7.70 -2.20
N ARG A 11 7.80 8.41 -1.62
CA ARG A 11 9.19 8.43 -2.10
C ARG A 11 9.99 7.19 -1.69
N ASP A 12 9.73 6.65 -0.50
CA ASP A 12 10.51 5.56 0.09
C ASP A 12 9.59 4.41 0.48
N ALA A 13 9.80 3.24 -0.12
CA ALA A 13 8.95 2.07 0.07
C ALA A 13 9.08 1.49 1.49
N GLN A 14 10.27 1.48 2.09
CA GLN A 14 10.47 0.88 3.40
C GLN A 14 9.83 1.73 4.49
N ARG A 15 10.05 3.05 4.45
CA ARG A 15 9.39 3.99 5.37
C ARG A 15 7.88 3.96 5.24
N ASN A 16 7.37 3.80 4.01
CA ASN A 16 5.94 3.64 3.77
C ASN A 16 5.39 2.35 4.39
N ILE A 17 6.06 1.21 4.20
CA ILE A 17 5.70 -0.06 4.85
C ILE A 17 5.73 0.07 6.37
N ASP A 18 6.79 0.62 6.95
CA ASP A 18 6.93 0.75 8.40
C ASP A 18 5.82 1.63 8.98
N PHE A 19 5.50 2.75 8.32
CA PHE A 19 4.42 3.63 8.75
C PHE A 19 3.05 2.93 8.73
N TYR A 20 2.66 2.32 7.61
CA TYR A 20 1.34 1.69 7.51
C TYR A 20 1.23 0.41 8.35
N THR A 21 2.29 -0.39 8.44
CA THR A 21 2.24 -1.68 9.17
C THR A 21 2.51 -1.55 10.66
N ARG A 22 3.52 -0.77 11.06
CA ARG A 22 3.90 -0.63 12.48
C ARG A 22 3.25 0.58 13.12
N GLY A 23 3.17 1.69 12.39
CA GLY A 23 2.54 2.92 12.89
C GLY A 23 1.02 2.83 12.96
N LEU A 24 0.39 2.34 11.89
CA LEU A 24 -1.08 2.26 11.79
C LEU A 24 -1.64 0.84 12.02
N GLY A 25 -0.79 -0.18 12.15
CA GLY A 25 -1.25 -1.56 12.38
C GLY A 25 -1.94 -2.21 11.18
N MET A 26 -1.82 -1.65 9.98
CA MET A 26 -2.44 -2.21 8.77
C MET A 26 -1.65 -3.40 8.24
N ARG A 27 -2.32 -4.30 7.54
CA ARG A 27 -1.66 -5.41 6.86
C ARG A 27 -1.19 -4.99 5.48
N LEU A 28 0.05 -5.31 5.11
CA LEU A 28 0.48 -5.27 3.70
C LEU A 28 -0.19 -6.43 2.96
N VAL A 29 -1.26 -6.14 2.21
CA VAL A 29 -2.09 -7.15 1.54
C VAL A 29 -1.55 -7.55 0.17
N LYS A 30 -0.84 -6.63 -0.50
CA LYS A 30 -0.21 -6.91 -1.80
C LYS A 30 1.04 -6.05 -2.00
N ASN A 31 2.07 -6.68 -2.53
CA ASN A 31 3.30 -6.04 -2.99
C ASN A 31 3.52 -6.39 -4.46
N SER A 32 3.31 -5.42 -5.34
CA SER A 32 3.46 -5.61 -6.79
C SER A 32 4.15 -4.39 -7.41
N VAL A 33 4.10 -4.32 -8.74
CA VAL A 33 4.48 -3.12 -9.50
C VAL A 33 3.23 -2.46 -10.07
N ASN A 34 3.35 -1.19 -10.45
CA ASN A 34 2.32 -0.48 -11.19
C ASN A 34 2.16 -1.12 -12.59
N GLN A 35 0.90 -1.29 -13.04
CA GLN A 35 0.57 -1.99 -14.27
C GLN A 35 0.99 -1.22 -15.53
N GLU A 36 0.99 0.12 -15.48
CA GLU A 36 1.41 1.00 -16.57
C GLU A 36 2.92 1.23 -16.54
N ASN A 37 3.54 1.19 -15.36
CA ASN A 37 4.99 1.35 -15.20
C ASN A 37 5.57 0.37 -14.19
N ILE A 38 6.12 -0.74 -14.71
CA ILE A 38 6.72 -1.80 -13.90
C ILE A 38 7.95 -1.37 -13.09
N ARG A 39 8.51 -0.18 -13.34
CA ARG A 39 9.62 0.38 -12.53
C ARG A 39 9.13 0.98 -11.20
N ILE A 40 7.83 1.18 -11.04
CA ILE A 40 7.23 1.77 -9.83
C ILE A 40 6.62 0.65 -9.00
N ARG A 41 7.05 0.52 -7.75
CA ARG A 41 6.45 -0.41 -6.79
C ARG A 41 5.07 0.10 -6.34
N HIS A 42 4.09 -0.80 -6.26
CA HIS A 42 2.72 -0.51 -5.84
C HIS A 42 2.39 -1.38 -4.63
N LEU A 43 2.19 -0.73 -3.48
CA LEU A 43 1.95 -1.37 -2.19
C LEU A 43 0.50 -1.15 -1.78
N PHE A 44 -0.16 -2.21 -1.35
CA PHE A 44 -1.56 -2.17 -0.91
C PHE A 44 -1.62 -2.54 0.57
N TYR A 45 -2.33 -1.73 1.34
CA TYR A 45 -2.58 -1.95 2.75
C TYR A 45 -4.08 -2.10 3.00
N GLY A 46 -4.45 -2.98 3.91
CA GLY A 46 -5.83 -3.27 4.24
C GLY A 46 -6.01 -3.80 5.65
N ASP A 47 -7.26 -4.04 6.02
CA ASP A 47 -7.59 -4.76 7.23
C ASP A 47 -7.34 -6.27 7.10
N TYR A 48 -7.76 -7.02 8.11
CA TYR A 48 -7.64 -8.48 8.15
C TYR A 48 -8.92 -9.20 7.71
N LEU A 49 -9.97 -8.45 7.35
CA LEU A 49 -11.30 -8.99 7.09
C LEU A 49 -11.50 -9.39 5.62
N GLY A 50 -10.80 -8.74 4.69
CA GLY A 50 -10.86 -9.06 3.26
C GLY A 50 -12.07 -8.43 2.58
#